data_AF-A0A7Y8J9P2-F1
#
_entry.id   AF-A0A7Y8J9P2-F1
#
_cell.length_a   1.000
_cell.length_b   1.000
_cell.length_c   1.000
_cell.angle_alpha   90.00
_cell.angle_beta   90.00
_cell.angle_gamma   90.00
#
_symmetry.space_group_name_H-M   'P 1'
#
loop_
_entity.id
_entity.type
_entity.pdbx_description
1 polymer ?
#
loop_
_entity_poly.entity_id
_entity_poly.type
_entity_poly.pdbx_seq_one_letter_code
_entity_poly.pdbx_strand_id
1 'polypeptide(L)'
;MKAIIFIILLLIGFPAQLVRPQANDNINCATTPLRGEFIDLQQHGGIYLTSQGELKVLVVFAKFRDDHSAHNYWPDTMDPQAFMTTFIDPNWQTNSTNEINLTHYFRKMSLGTFKVTGEYVYVETPHDKSYYGNPPSRSLATKEVLQQKVDPLINFANYENWTCNGSYSKTNQPDGTIDKIIVIWRAQPFNSGWGGEASLGGGSSYTVENGTKTVKTGFGCGVGSGVTVQDVVDRYLKYNFHSSVHEMAHWLVGSSHPYNGSTMSHRAWGMLRSGFDGICANAYERERVAWINPTVITGDVLNAPFTDYVETGVAYKYHPSNGATNEYYFFENYQKLNIYCDATRNPNDKGIFVYHMQGLYSESDNNRCKTSNGQFNWNDPFTTNCWGNTLPAFKMISVNRNAYNNMD
;
A
#
# COMPACT_ATOMS: atom_id res chain seq x y z
N MET A 1 -48.94 -36.56 8.74
CA MET A 1 -48.82 -35.52 9.79
C MET A 1 -47.45 -35.46 10.48
N LYS A 2 -46.79 -36.57 10.81
CA LYS A 2 -45.47 -36.56 11.47
C LYS A 2 -44.30 -36.00 10.63
N ALA A 3 -44.37 -36.05 9.30
CA ALA A 3 -43.31 -35.52 8.42
C ALA A 3 -43.30 -33.98 8.28
N ILE A 4 -44.44 -33.31 8.51
CA ILE A 4 -44.55 -31.85 8.36
C ILE A 4 -43.96 -31.12 9.58
N ILE A 5 -44.06 -31.72 10.76
CA ILE A 5 -43.51 -31.15 12.01
C ILE A 5 -41.97 -31.18 12.01
N PHE A 6 -41.34 -32.16 11.36
CA PHE A 6 -39.88 -32.26 11.28
C PHE A 6 -39.25 -31.20 10.37
N ILE A 7 -39.96 -30.79 9.30
CA ILE A 7 -39.50 -29.71 8.40
C ILE A 7 -39.63 -28.34 9.06
N ILE A 8 -40.65 -28.12 9.91
CA ILE A 8 -40.84 -26.86 10.64
C ILE A 8 -39.78 -26.70 11.75
N LEU A 9 -39.37 -27.79 12.42
CA LEU A 9 -38.30 -27.75 13.43
C LEU A 9 -36.91 -27.52 12.82
N LEU A 10 -36.67 -27.97 11.59
CA LEU A 10 -35.41 -27.71 10.87
C LEU A 10 -35.27 -26.26 10.39
N LEU A 11 -36.38 -25.54 10.19
CA LEU A 11 -36.38 -24.12 9.81
C LEU A 11 -36.21 -23.16 11.00
N ILE A 12 -36.43 -23.62 12.23
CA ILE A 12 -36.31 -22.80 13.45
C ILE A 12 -34.94 -22.97 14.14
N GLY A 13 -34.13 -23.95 13.70
CA GLY A 13 -32.84 -24.31 14.30
C GLY A 13 -31.60 -23.64 13.69
N PHE A 14 -31.72 -22.85 12.63
CA PHE A 14 -30.61 -22.05 12.14
C PHE A 14 -30.65 -20.69 12.85
N PRO A 15 -29.75 -20.39 13.81
CA PRO A 15 -29.58 -19.02 14.24
C PRO A 15 -29.29 -18.21 12.98
N ALA A 16 -30.17 -17.27 12.65
CA ALA A 16 -29.89 -16.29 11.64
C ALA A 16 -28.57 -15.65 12.04
N GLN A 17 -27.48 -16.04 11.38
CA GLN A 17 -26.25 -15.29 11.43
C GLN A 17 -26.64 -13.93 10.89
N LEU A 18 -26.79 -12.98 11.81
CA LEU A 18 -26.88 -11.56 11.50
C LEU A 18 -25.60 -11.25 10.73
N VAL A 19 -25.67 -11.40 9.41
CA VAL A 19 -24.74 -10.78 8.47
C VAL A 19 -24.98 -9.30 8.68
N ARG A 20 -24.25 -8.71 9.63
CA ARG A 20 -24.20 -7.27 9.75
C ARG A 20 -23.67 -6.80 8.40
N PRO A 21 -24.43 -6.01 7.62
CA PRO A 21 -23.84 -5.37 6.46
C PRO A 21 -22.60 -4.64 6.97
N GLN A 22 -21.44 -4.91 6.35
CA GLN A 22 -20.22 -4.14 6.58
C GLN A 22 -20.64 -2.67 6.44
N ALA A 23 -20.75 -1.98 7.57
CA ALA A 23 -20.83 -0.54 7.54
C ALA A 23 -19.61 -0.08 6.75
N ASN A 24 -19.79 0.92 5.89
CA ASN A 24 -18.69 1.64 5.25
C ASN A 24 -17.90 2.35 6.35
N ASP A 25 -17.15 1.60 7.14
CA ASP A 25 -16.19 2.13 8.08
C ASP A 25 -15.01 2.54 7.22
N ASN A 26 -15.02 3.82 6.85
CA ASN A 26 -13.87 4.55 6.36
C ASN A 26 -12.79 4.50 7.46
N ILE A 27 -12.10 3.38 7.54
CA ILE A 27 -10.90 3.24 8.35
C ILE A 27 -9.85 4.08 7.63
N ASN A 28 -9.56 5.24 8.21
CA ASN A 28 -8.64 6.20 7.64
C ASN A 28 -7.22 5.80 8.04
N CYS A 29 -6.28 5.87 7.12
CA CYS A 29 -4.88 5.72 7.50
C CYS A 29 -4.48 6.95 8.32
N ALA A 30 -3.88 6.73 9.49
CA ALA A 30 -3.57 7.81 10.43
C ALA A 30 -2.17 8.33 10.15
N THR A 31 -1.99 9.07 9.05
CA THR A 31 -0.75 9.85 8.92
C THR A 31 -0.84 11.08 9.82
N THR A 32 0.22 11.38 10.55
CA THR A 32 0.52 12.79 10.85
C THR A 32 1.25 13.31 9.61
N PRO A 33 0.56 13.91 8.63
CA PRO A 33 1.25 14.44 7.46
C PRO A 33 2.29 15.45 7.94
N LEU A 34 3.49 15.39 7.34
CA LEU A 34 4.43 16.49 7.47
C LEU A 34 3.80 17.69 6.74
N ARG A 35 3.14 18.57 7.51
CA ARG A 35 2.47 19.75 6.96
C ARG A 35 3.51 20.60 6.22
N GLY A 36 3.36 20.71 4.90
CA GLY A 36 4.31 21.44 4.06
C GLY A 36 5.49 20.62 3.55
N GLU A 37 5.37 19.28 3.50
CA GLU A 37 6.34 18.44 2.80
C GLU A 37 6.55 18.94 1.36
N PHE A 38 7.80 19.26 1.03
CA PHE A 38 8.20 19.64 -0.32
C PHE A 38 8.63 18.40 -1.10
N ILE A 39 7.79 17.96 -2.05
CA ILE A 39 8.11 16.89 -2.98
C ILE A 39 8.84 17.50 -4.18
N ASP A 40 10.15 17.25 -4.29
CA ASP A 40 10.93 17.63 -5.47
C ASP A 40 10.61 16.70 -6.65
N LEU A 41 9.85 17.22 -7.61
CA LEU A 41 9.41 16.48 -8.79
C LEU A 41 10.54 16.19 -9.80
N GLN A 42 11.72 16.79 -9.63
CA GLN A 42 12.90 16.52 -10.46
C GLN A 42 13.78 15.39 -9.92
N GLN A 43 13.62 15.04 -8.65
CA GLN A 43 14.38 13.94 -8.03
C GLN A 43 13.62 12.64 -8.12
N HIS A 44 14.32 11.54 -8.34
CA HIS A 44 13.76 10.20 -8.37
C HIS A 44 14.40 9.33 -7.27
N GLY A 45 13.72 8.26 -6.89
CA GLY A 45 14.07 7.39 -5.79
C GLY A 45 13.08 7.51 -4.63
N GLY A 46 13.26 6.69 -3.59
CA GLY A 46 12.42 6.77 -2.40
C GLY A 46 12.67 8.05 -1.59
N ILE A 47 11.61 8.75 -1.15
CA ILE A 47 11.74 10.02 -0.42
C ILE A 47 12.48 9.83 0.91
N TYR A 48 12.07 8.85 1.73
CA TYR A 48 12.60 8.65 3.08
C TYR A 48 13.27 7.30 3.29
N LEU A 49 13.12 6.40 2.33
CA LEU A 49 13.67 5.05 2.32
C LEU A 49 14.38 4.82 0.99
N THR A 50 15.32 3.89 0.92
CA THR A 50 15.82 3.45 -0.39
C THR A 50 14.67 2.86 -1.21
N SER A 51 14.69 3.07 -2.52
CA SER A 51 13.81 2.37 -3.48
C SER A 51 14.59 1.44 -4.39
N GLN A 52 15.88 1.20 -4.10
CA GLN A 52 16.77 0.37 -4.90
C GLN A 52 17.69 -0.45 -3.99
N GLY A 53 18.24 -1.55 -4.52
CA GLY A 53 19.10 -2.43 -3.74
C GLY A 53 18.29 -3.27 -2.74
N GLU A 54 18.93 -3.70 -1.66
CA GLU A 54 18.31 -4.55 -0.64
C GLU A 54 18.01 -3.77 0.65
N LEU A 55 16.74 -3.78 1.05
CA LEU A 55 16.27 -3.33 2.36
C LEU A 55 15.89 -4.56 3.18
N LYS A 56 16.55 -4.74 4.33
CA LYS A 56 16.16 -5.74 5.31
C LYS A 56 15.11 -5.17 6.26
N VAL A 57 14.02 -5.88 6.44
CA VAL A 57 12.87 -5.44 7.24
C VAL A 57 12.60 -6.45 8.36
N LEU A 58 12.51 -5.98 9.60
CA LEU A 58 12.04 -6.82 10.70
C LEU A 58 10.52 -6.73 10.81
N VAL A 59 9.82 -7.86 10.72
CA VAL A 59 8.36 -7.91 10.90
C VAL A 59 8.04 -8.45 12.30
N VAL A 60 7.40 -7.63 13.13
CA VAL A 60 7.05 -7.98 14.51
C VAL A 60 5.54 -8.16 14.61
N PHE A 61 5.11 -9.39 14.84
CA PHE A 61 3.73 -9.72 15.17
C PHE A 61 3.55 -9.59 16.68
N ALA A 62 2.75 -8.62 17.12
CA ALA A 62 2.56 -8.32 18.53
C ALA A 62 1.11 -8.54 18.96
N LYS A 63 0.91 -9.12 20.15
CA LYS A 63 -0.41 -9.12 20.80
C LYS A 63 -0.31 -8.63 22.24
N PHE A 64 -1.39 -8.02 22.74
CA PHE A 64 -1.50 -7.77 24.17
C PHE A 64 -1.72 -9.09 24.91
N ARG A 65 -1.12 -9.21 26.10
CA ARG A 65 -1.22 -10.44 26.91
C ARG A 65 -2.66 -10.80 27.29
N ASP A 66 -3.50 -9.80 27.49
CA ASP A 66 -4.93 -9.91 27.83
C ASP A 66 -5.85 -9.80 26.60
N ASP A 67 -5.32 -9.84 25.38
CA ASP A 67 -6.12 -9.79 24.16
C ASP A 67 -6.75 -11.16 23.83
N HIS A 68 -7.91 -11.40 24.43
CA HIS A 68 -8.75 -12.57 24.15
C HIS A 68 -9.83 -12.29 23.10
N SER A 69 -9.71 -11.20 22.32
CA SER A 69 -10.71 -10.87 21.31
C SER A 69 -10.79 -11.98 20.25
N ALA A 70 -12.00 -12.28 19.78
CA ALA A 70 -12.18 -13.22 18.68
C ALA A 70 -11.47 -12.69 17.43
N HIS A 71 -10.84 -13.56 16.66
CA HIS A 71 -10.15 -13.19 15.41
C HIS A 71 -10.14 -14.39 14.46
N ASN A 72 -10.63 -14.20 13.25
CA ASN A 72 -10.85 -15.32 12.31
C ASN A 72 -9.52 -15.95 11.82
N TYR A 73 -8.47 -15.15 11.73
CA TYR A 73 -7.19 -15.56 11.14
C TYR A 73 -6.03 -15.63 12.13
N TRP A 74 -6.24 -15.15 13.36
CA TRP A 74 -5.22 -15.10 14.41
C TRP A 74 -5.89 -15.34 15.77
N PRO A 75 -6.45 -16.54 16.02
CA PRO A 75 -7.08 -16.86 17.29
C PRO A 75 -6.11 -16.66 18.46
N ASP A 76 -6.61 -16.25 19.62
CA ASP A 76 -5.77 -15.95 20.80
C ASP A 76 -4.94 -17.17 21.25
N THR A 77 -5.48 -18.37 21.07
CA THR A 77 -4.83 -19.64 21.43
C THR A 77 -3.76 -20.10 20.45
N MET A 78 -3.49 -19.34 19.38
CA MET A 78 -2.56 -19.75 18.33
C MET A 78 -1.61 -18.61 17.96
N ASP A 79 -0.33 -18.95 17.84
CA ASP A 79 0.62 -18.10 17.14
C ASP A 79 0.18 -17.96 15.68
N PRO A 80 0.36 -16.79 15.05
CA PRO A 80 -0.07 -16.56 13.66
C PRO A 80 0.86 -17.25 12.64
N GLN A 81 1.43 -18.41 12.97
CA GLN A 81 2.57 -19.01 12.27
C GLN A 81 2.30 -19.21 10.77
N ALA A 82 1.11 -19.67 10.40
CA ALA A 82 0.72 -19.84 9.00
C ALA A 82 0.75 -18.52 8.21
N PHE A 83 0.42 -17.40 8.84
CA PHE A 83 0.46 -16.08 8.24
C PHE A 83 1.87 -15.49 8.23
N MET A 84 2.58 -15.59 9.36
CA MET A 84 3.92 -15.00 9.53
C MET A 84 4.93 -15.60 8.56
N THR A 85 4.95 -16.93 8.43
CA THR A 85 5.89 -17.67 7.58
C THR A 85 5.79 -17.29 6.11
N THR A 86 4.64 -16.78 5.68
CA THR A 86 4.42 -16.36 4.29
C THR A 86 4.62 -14.87 4.06
N PHE A 87 4.68 -14.06 5.12
CA PHE A 87 4.58 -12.60 5.02
C PHE A 87 5.81 -11.92 4.41
N ILE A 88 7.01 -12.47 4.65
CA ILE A 88 8.27 -11.95 4.12
C ILE A 88 9.26 -13.11 3.92
N ASP A 89 10.07 -13.03 2.87
CA ASP A 89 11.13 -14.01 2.64
C ASP A 89 12.43 -13.58 3.36
N PRO A 90 13.15 -14.53 4.00
CA PRO A 90 14.43 -14.23 4.66
C PRO A 90 15.53 -13.77 3.69
N ASN A 91 15.38 -14.07 2.40
CA ASN A 91 16.32 -13.69 1.37
C ASN A 91 15.63 -13.74 0.00
N TRP A 92 16.32 -13.24 -1.02
CA TRP A 92 15.80 -13.16 -2.38
C TRP A 92 15.64 -14.52 -3.07
N GLN A 93 16.42 -15.53 -2.65
CA GLN A 93 16.47 -16.85 -3.25
C GLN A 93 15.29 -17.74 -2.84
N THR A 94 14.67 -17.48 -1.68
CA THR A 94 13.43 -18.16 -1.25
C THR A 94 12.36 -18.09 -2.33
N ASN A 95 12.29 -16.95 -3.05
CA ASN A 95 11.51 -16.77 -4.25
C ASN A 95 10.02 -17.13 -4.09
N SER A 96 9.42 -16.78 -2.94
CA SER A 96 8.01 -17.04 -2.69
C SER A 96 7.12 -16.43 -3.77
N THR A 97 6.03 -17.11 -4.09
CA THR A 97 4.98 -16.63 -5.00
C THR A 97 3.67 -16.37 -4.27
N ASN A 98 3.67 -16.41 -2.94
CA ASN A 98 2.49 -16.15 -2.14
C ASN A 98 2.00 -14.70 -2.37
N GLU A 99 0.69 -14.52 -2.44
CA GLU A 99 0.06 -13.21 -2.68
C GLU A 99 0.10 -12.27 -1.46
N ILE A 100 0.42 -12.79 -0.28
CA ILE A 100 0.62 -12.04 0.96
C ILE A 100 2.08 -12.18 1.35
N ASN A 101 2.98 -11.67 0.51
CA ASN A 101 4.42 -11.71 0.74
C ASN A 101 5.05 -10.40 0.25
N LEU A 102 5.67 -9.66 1.17
CA LEU A 102 6.30 -8.37 0.88
C LEU A 102 7.45 -8.52 -0.12
N THR A 103 8.26 -9.56 0.01
CA THR A 103 9.38 -9.82 -0.91
C THR A 103 8.89 -10.04 -2.33
N HIS A 104 7.87 -10.87 -2.51
CA HIS A 104 7.25 -11.14 -3.80
C HIS A 104 6.61 -9.89 -4.40
N TYR A 105 5.90 -9.12 -3.58
CA TYR A 105 5.27 -7.87 -3.98
C TYR A 105 6.30 -6.86 -4.52
N PHE A 106 7.29 -6.51 -3.71
CA PHE A 106 8.29 -5.50 -4.12
C PHE A 106 9.14 -6.02 -5.27
N ARG A 107 9.39 -7.32 -5.38
CA ARG A 107 10.01 -7.89 -6.58
C ARG A 107 9.21 -7.63 -7.85
N LYS A 108 7.90 -7.91 -7.81
CA LYS A 108 7.02 -7.73 -8.97
C LYS A 108 6.87 -6.25 -9.30
N MET A 109 6.54 -5.41 -8.32
CA MET A 109 6.34 -3.99 -8.55
C MET A 109 7.62 -3.24 -8.92
N SER A 110 8.80 -3.62 -8.42
CA SER A 110 10.05 -2.95 -8.77
C SER A 110 10.80 -3.56 -9.95
N LEU A 111 10.27 -4.65 -10.55
CA LEU A 111 10.98 -5.47 -11.55
C LEU A 111 12.35 -5.95 -11.05
N GLY A 112 12.46 -6.23 -9.76
CA GLY A 112 13.68 -6.67 -9.10
C GLY A 112 14.69 -5.57 -8.78
N THR A 113 14.39 -4.30 -9.06
CA THR A 113 15.24 -3.15 -8.71
C THR A 113 15.32 -2.94 -7.20
N PHE A 114 14.22 -3.22 -6.49
CA PHE A 114 14.10 -3.10 -5.05
C PHE A 114 13.83 -4.46 -4.41
N LYS A 115 14.74 -4.89 -3.55
CA LYS A 115 14.67 -6.15 -2.83
C LYS A 115 14.28 -5.86 -1.39
N VAL A 116 13.11 -6.33 -0.99
CA VAL A 116 12.65 -6.28 0.40
C VAL A 116 12.70 -7.69 0.95
N THR A 117 13.59 -7.93 1.90
CA THR A 117 13.82 -9.23 2.55
C THR A 117 13.80 -9.04 4.05
N GLY A 118 13.72 -10.13 4.82
CA GLY A 118 13.86 -10.03 6.26
C GLY A 118 13.22 -11.18 7.01
N GLU A 119 13.20 -11.05 8.33
CA GLU A 119 12.68 -12.08 9.22
C GLU A 119 11.44 -11.56 9.95
N TYR A 120 10.77 -12.49 10.62
CA TYR A 120 9.65 -12.15 11.47
C TYR A 120 9.86 -12.72 12.87
N VAL A 121 9.20 -12.10 13.84
CA VAL A 121 9.10 -12.60 15.22
C VAL A 121 7.68 -12.37 15.73
N TYR A 122 7.23 -13.27 16.61
CA TYR A 122 6.00 -13.08 17.36
C TYR A 122 6.31 -12.88 18.83
N VAL A 123 5.64 -11.91 19.44
CA VAL A 123 5.83 -11.55 20.85
C VAL A 123 4.53 -11.11 21.50
N GLU A 124 4.42 -11.39 22.79
CA GLU A 124 3.39 -10.82 23.67
C GLU A 124 3.94 -9.60 24.40
N THR A 125 3.12 -8.58 24.61
CA THR A 125 3.49 -7.39 25.36
C THR A 125 3.97 -7.73 26.79
N PRO A 126 4.88 -6.93 27.39
CA PRO A 126 5.28 -7.12 28.79
C PRO A 126 4.12 -6.98 29.80
N HIS A 127 3.16 -6.13 29.47
CA HIS A 127 2.01 -5.80 30.31
C HIS A 127 0.69 -5.96 29.57
N ASP A 128 -0.41 -6.00 30.33
CA ASP A 128 -1.78 -6.02 29.81
C ASP A 128 -2.14 -4.68 29.17
N LYS A 129 -3.17 -4.66 28.33
CA LYS A 129 -3.63 -3.48 27.59
C LYS A 129 -3.87 -2.26 28.47
N SER A 130 -4.41 -2.47 29.67
CA SER A 130 -4.72 -1.41 30.64
C SER A 130 -3.49 -0.63 31.14
N TYR A 131 -2.31 -1.25 31.18
CA TYR A 131 -1.06 -0.61 31.59
C TYR A 131 -0.70 0.58 30.67
N TYR A 132 -0.99 0.45 29.39
CA TYR A 132 -0.63 1.44 28.38
C TYR A 132 -1.66 2.58 28.26
N GLY A 133 -2.72 2.56 29.06
CA GLY A 133 -3.78 3.56 29.07
C GLY A 133 -5.08 3.14 28.38
N ASN A 134 -6.05 4.05 28.34
CA ASN A 134 -7.35 3.84 27.71
C ASN A 134 -7.73 5.07 26.85
N PRO A 135 -7.54 5.04 25.52
CA PRO A 135 -6.99 3.93 24.75
C PRO A 135 -5.48 3.73 24.99
N PRO A 136 -4.94 2.53 24.73
CA PRO A 136 -3.52 2.24 24.90
C PRO A 136 -2.62 3.18 24.08
N SER A 137 -1.49 3.56 24.66
CA SER A 137 -0.44 4.34 24.00
C SER A 137 0.33 3.46 23.03
N ARG A 138 0.19 3.75 21.73
CA ARG A 138 0.89 3.06 20.62
C ARG A 138 2.41 3.12 20.75
N SER A 139 2.94 4.32 21.02
CA SER A 139 4.37 4.56 21.13
C SER A 139 4.99 3.82 22.31
N LEU A 140 4.31 3.82 23.46
CA LEU A 140 4.79 3.12 24.66
C LEU A 140 4.74 1.60 24.45
N ALA A 141 3.62 1.06 23.97
CA ALA A 141 3.47 -0.37 23.71
C ALA A 141 4.50 -0.87 22.69
N THR A 142 4.71 -0.13 21.59
CA THR A 142 5.70 -0.47 20.56
C THR A 142 7.13 -0.42 21.11
N LYS A 143 7.47 0.60 21.90
CA LYS A 143 8.77 0.72 22.55
C LYS A 143 9.07 -0.49 23.44
N GLU A 144 8.16 -0.84 24.34
CA GLU A 144 8.39 -1.91 25.30
C GLU A 144 8.41 -3.29 24.65
N VAL A 145 7.57 -3.52 23.63
CA VAL A 145 7.67 -4.72 22.79
C VAL A 145 9.07 -4.81 22.15
N LEU A 146 9.54 -3.76 21.51
CA LEU A 146 10.82 -3.80 20.81
C LEU A 146 12.01 -3.93 21.78
N GLN A 147 12.03 -3.18 22.89
CA GLN A 147 13.15 -3.22 23.85
C GLN A 147 13.15 -4.45 24.77
N GLN A 148 11.98 -4.91 25.23
CA GLN A 148 11.91 -5.93 26.29
C GLN A 148 11.61 -7.33 25.75
N LYS A 149 11.03 -7.43 24.55
CA LYS A 149 10.59 -8.71 23.97
C LYS A 149 11.33 -9.08 22.71
N VAL A 150 11.63 -8.12 21.85
CA VAL A 150 12.31 -8.37 20.56
C VAL A 150 13.83 -8.28 20.67
N ASP A 151 14.37 -7.28 21.39
CA ASP A 151 15.83 -7.10 21.59
C ASP A 151 16.55 -8.36 22.12
N PRO A 152 15.98 -9.15 23.05
CA PRO A 152 16.62 -10.40 23.47
C PRO A 152 16.62 -11.52 22.41
N LEU A 153 15.82 -11.40 21.34
CA LEU A 153 15.59 -12.43 20.34
C LEU A 153 16.25 -12.13 18.99
N ILE A 154 16.48 -10.85 18.70
CA ILE A 154 16.89 -10.37 17.38
C ILE A 154 18.14 -9.51 17.49
N ASN A 155 19.09 -9.75 16.57
CA ASN A 155 20.21 -8.85 16.34
C ASN A 155 19.73 -7.71 15.41
N PHE A 156 19.49 -6.54 15.99
CA PHE A 156 19.04 -5.34 15.28
C PHE A 156 20.09 -4.80 14.31
N ALA A 157 21.39 -5.06 14.50
CA ALA A 157 22.43 -4.67 13.54
C ALA A 157 22.22 -5.29 12.14
N ASN A 158 21.44 -6.36 12.01
CA ASN A 158 21.09 -6.95 10.72
C ASN A 158 20.13 -6.09 9.88
N TYR A 159 19.51 -5.07 10.50
CA TYR A 159 18.47 -4.21 9.92
C TYR A 159 18.90 -2.75 9.82
N GLU A 160 20.21 -2.50 9.85
CA GLU A 160 20.84 -1.18 9.81
C GLU A 160 21.88 -1.15 8.68
N ASN A 161 21.38 -1.03 7.45
CA ASN A 161 22.20 -1.05 6.25
C ASN A 161 22.21 0.31 5.54
N TRP A 162 21.26 1.21 5.83
CA TRP A 162 21.06 2.43 5.06
C TRP A 162 21.13 3.69 5.91
N THR A 163 22.04 4.59 5.54
CA THR A 163 22.09 5.96 6.05
C THR A 163 21.15 6.85 5.26
N CYS A 164 20.31 7.63 5.94
CA CYS A 164 19.49 8.66 5.30
C CYS A 164 20.18 10.03 5.35
N ASN A 165 20.70 10.49 4.21
CA ASN A 165 21.41 11.78 4.10
C ASN A 165 20.47 12.95 3.74
N GLY A 166 19.22 12.65 3.42
CA GLY A 166 18.19 13.61 3.06
C GLY A 166 17.09 12.97 2.21
N SER A 167 16.11 13.78 1.81
CA SER A 167 15.10 13.37 0.83
C SER A 167 15.79 12.87 -0.45
N TYR A 168 15.33 11.75 -1.00
CA TYR A 168 15.91 11.07 -2.18
C TYR A 168 17.39 10.65 -2.10
N SER A 169 18.10 10.94 -1.01
CA SER A 169 19.53 10.61 -0.83
C SER A 169 19.76 9.56 0.25
N LYS A 170 20.22 8.37 -0.16
CA LYS A 170 20.49 7.23 0.72
C LYS A 170 21.85 6.62 0.37
N THR A 171 22.56 6.14 1.37
CA THR A 171 23.80 5.41 1.18
C THR A 171 23.71 4.07 1.89
N ASN A 172 24.12 2.99 1.23
CA ASN A 172 24.14 1.65 1.81
C ASN A 172 25.34 1.52 2.77
N GLN A 173 25.23 2.20 3.91
CA GLN A 173 26.16 2.19 5.04
C GLN A 173 25.35 2.23 6.36
N PRO A 174 25.77 1.48 7.39
CA PRO A 174 25.20 1.58 8.73
C PRO A 174 25.44 2.96 9.38
N ASP A 175 24.46 3.51 10.11
CA ASP A 175 24.53 4.83 10.78
C ASP A 175 24.10 4.85 12.27
N GLY A 176 23.93 3.67 12.86
CA GLY A 176 23.41 3.43 14.21
C GLY A 176 21.89 3.46 14.30
N THR A 177 21.15 3.70 13.22
CA THR A 177 19.68 3.75 13.19
C THR A 177 19.09 2.57 12.42
N ILE A 178 18.09 1.91 13.00
CA ILE A 178 17.40 0.82 12.31
C ILE A 178 16.61 1.34 11.11
N ASP A 179 16.78 0.70 9.95
CA ASP A 179 16.21 1.14 8.67
C ASP A 179 14.68 0.98 8.64
N LYS A 180 14.21 -0.24 8.95
CA LYS A 180 12.80 -0.59 8.81
C LYS A 180 12.33 -1.73 9.72
N ILE A 181 11.31 -1.43 10.51
CA ILE A 181 10.54 -2.37 11.34
C ILE A 181 9.07 -2.22 10.96
N ILE A 182 8.35 -3.32 10.80
CA ILE A 182 6.89 -3.33 10.64
C ILE A 182 6.31 -4.03 11.86
N VAL A 183 5.54 -3.32 12.67
CA VAL A 183 4.84 -3.90 13.83
C VAL A 183 3.38 -4.12 13.47
N ILE A 184 2.96 -5.37 13.43
CA ILE A 184 1.59 -5.80 13.14
C ILE A 184 0.95 -6.24 14.44
N TRP A 185 -0.01 -5.44 14.91
CA TRP A 185 -0.75 -5.71 16.12
C TRP A 185 -1.95 -6.58 15.86
N ARG A 186 -2.15 -7.59 16.71
CA ARG A 186 -3.36 -8.38 16.74
C ARG A 186 -4.56 -7.50 17.11
N ALA A 187 -5.66 -7.66 16.36
CA ALA A 187 -6.88 -6.87 16.51
C ALA A 187 -6.64 -5.35 16.40
N GLN A 188 -7.62 -4.54 16.85
CA GLN A 188 -7.53 -3.06 16.85
C GLN A 188 -7.33 -2.52 18.28
N PRO A 189 -6.15 -2.69 18.90
CA PRO A 189 -6.00 -2.37 20.30
C PRO A 189 -5.98 -0.86 20.57
N PHE A 190 -5.71 -0.01 19.56
CA PHE A 190 -5.41 1.42 19.72
C PHE A 190 -6.48 2.37 19.15
N ASN A 191 -7.76 1.98 19.19
CA ASN A 191 -8.94 2.59 18.55
C ASN A 191 -9.25 2.08 17.15
N SER A 192 -10.54 2.06 16.81
CA SER A 192 -11.10 1.45 15.60
C SER A 192 -10.95 2.26 14.30
N GLY A 193 -10.45 3.50 14.38
CA GLY A 193 -10.49 4.44 13.26
C GLY A 193 -9.32 4.36 12.27
N TRP A 194 -8.32 3.50 12.50
CA TRP A 194 -7.11 3.46 11.68
C TRP A 194 -6.63 2.05 11.34
N GLY A 195 -5.92 1.92 10.23
CA GLY A 195 -5.46 0.63 9.70
C GLY A 195 -3.96 0.43 9.79
N GLY A 196 -3.24 1.49 9.42
CA GLY A 196 -1.80 1.60 9.52
C GLY A 196 -1.37 3.04 9.77
N GLU A 197 -0.11 3.17 10.12
CA GLU A 197 0.61 4.42 10.20
C GLU A 197 2.08 4.19 9.81
N ALA A 198 2.62 5.09 8.98
CA ALA A 198 4.01 5.12 8.55
C ALA A 198 4.99 5.57 9.67
N SER A 199 4.76 5.15 10.91
CA SER A 199 5.59 5.44 12.07
C SER A 199 5.51 4.26 13.06
N LEU A 200 6.32 4.27 14.12
CA LEU A 200 6.21 3.30 15.22
C LEU A 200 5.29 3.82 16.35
N GLY A 201 4.21 4.51 15.97
CA GLY A 201 3.25 5.13 16.88
C GLY A 201 3.70 6.49 17.45
N GLY A 202 4.80 7.06 16.93
CA GLY A 202 5.37 8.34 17.37
C GLY A 202 6.12 8.28 18.71
N GLY A 203 6.31 9.44 19.36
CA GLY A 203 7.01 9.55 20.65
C GLY A 203 8.52 9.80 20.52
N SER A 204 9.26 9.53 21.60
CA SER A 204 10.72 9.70 21.63
C SER A 204 11.43 8.46 21.06
N SER A 205 12.55 8.69 20.37
CA SER A 205 13.45 7.61 19.97
C SER A 205 14.04 6.91 21.20
N TYR A 206 14.44 5.65 21.05
CA TYR A 206 15.04 4.86 22.11
C TYR A 206 16.08 3.91 21.53
N THR A 207 16.90 3.30 22.40
CA THR A 207 17.97 2.41 21.98
C THR A 207 17.66 0.95 22.26
N VAL A 208 18.22 0.07 21.45
CA VAL A 208 18.23 -1.40 21.58
C VAL A 208 19.69 -1.89 21.54
N GLU A 209 19.92 -3.18 21.70
CA GLU A 209 21.25 -3.81 21.73
C GLU A 209 22.20 -3.11 22.70
N ASN A 210 21.77 -3.00 23.96
CA ASN A 210 22.52 -2.35 25.04
C ASN A 210 22.97 -0.91 24.73
N GLY A 211 22.18 -0.17 23.93
CA GLY A 211 22.45 1.23 23.63
C GLY A 211 23.19 1.46 22.31
N THR A 212 23.54 0.41 21.57
CA THR A 212 24.36 0.55 20.34
C THR A 212 23.55 0.89 19.10
N LYS A 213 22.25 0.60 19.09
CA LYS A 213 21.33 0.92 17.99
C LYS A 213 20.19 1.80 18.44
N THR A 214 19.71 2.64 17.55
CA THR A 214 18.59 3.55 17.77
C THR A 214 17.38 3.14 16.93
N VAL A 215 16.23 3.00 17.60
CA VAL A 215 14.93 2.92 16.94
C VAL A 215 14.28 4.29 17.00
N LYS A 216 14.03 4.87 15.83
CA LYS A 216 13.35 6.15 15.70
C LYS A 216 11.87 5.92 15.43
N THR A 217 11.00 6.65 16.12
CA THR A 217 9.56 6.29 16.14
C THR A 217 8.67 7.17 15.28
N GLY A 218 9.18 8.27 14.74
CA GLY A 218 8.43 9.19 13.89
C GLY A 218 8.30 8.69 12.45
N PHE A 219 8.06 9.64 11.54
CA PHE A 219 8.02 9.44 10.09
C PHE A 219 8.99 10.41 9.41
N GLY A 220 9.71 9.94 8.40
CA GLY A 220 10.63 10.75 7.60
C GLY A 220 12.11 10.38 7.73
N CYS A 221 12.92 10.97 6.86
CA CYS A 221 14.36 10.72 6.78
C CYS A 221 15.06 11.06 8.10
N GLY A 222 15.73 10.08 8.70
CA GLY A 222 16.43 10.28 9.96
C GLY A 222 15.52 10.54 11.17
N VAL A 223 14.20 10.39 11.03
CA VAL A 223 13.19 10.65 12.09
C VAL A 223 12.41 9.41 12.47
N GLY A 224 12.36 8.38 11.60
CA GLY A 224 11.67 7.14 11.93
C GLY A 224 12.26 5.90 11.29
N SER A 225 11.91 4.77 11.88
CA SER A 225 12.45 3.44 11.58
C SER A 225 11.36 2.44 11.24
N GLY A 226 10.11 2.83 11.03
CA GLY A 226 9.07 1.81 10.94
C GLY A 226 7.67 2.21 10.53
N VAL A 227 6.83 1.18 10.58
CA VAL A 227 5.41 1.17 10.25
C VAL A 227 4.69 0.43 11.37
N THR A 228 3.51 0.91 11.75
CA THR A 228 2.61 0.22 12.65
C THR A 228 1.34 -0.13 11.89
N VAL A 229 0.89 -1.37 11.98
CA VAL A 229 -0.37 -1.86 11.41
C VAL A 229 -1.17 -2.51 12.54
N GLN A 230 -2.49 -2.38 12.50
CA GLN A 230 -3.37 -3.11 13.41
C GLN A 230 -4.39 -3.92 12.63
N ASP A 231 -4.54 -5.19 13.01
CA ASP A 231 -5.42 -6.13 12.33
C ASP A 231 -6.89 -5.81 12.60
N VAL A 232 -7.67 -5.69 11.54
CA VAL A 232 -9.10 -5.44 11.71
C VAL A 232 -9.78 -6.79 11.72
N VAL A 233 -10.07 -7.28 12.93
CA VAL A 233 -10.68 -8.56 13.36
C VAL A 233 -11.56 -9.33 12.34
N ASP A 234 -12.29 -8.62 11.47
CA ASP A 234 -13.26 -9.20 10.52
C ASP A 234 -12.80 -9.14 9.04
N ARG A 235 -11.60 -8.63 8.76
CA ARG A 235 -11.12 -8.33 7.42
C ARG A 235 -10.04 -9.33 7.06
N TYR A 236 -10.21 -9.96 5.91
CA TYR A 236 -9.38 -11.04 5.34
C TYR A 236 -7.86 -10.85 5.53
N LEU A 237 -7.14 -11.98 5.58
CA LEU A 237 -5.68 -12.08 5.82
C LEU A 237 -4.80 -11.08 5.06
N LYS A 238 -5.19 -10.68 3.84
CA LYS A 238 -4.43 -9.75 3.00
C LYS A 238 -4.42 -8.32 3.54
N TYR A 239 -5.32 -7.97 4.46
CA TYR A 239 -5.47 -6.61 4.93
C TYR A 239 -4.19 -6.04 5.56
N ASN A 240 -3.57 -6.78 6.50
CA ASN A 240 -2.32 -6.35 7.12
C ASN A 240 -1.19 -6.21 6.09
N PHE A 241 -1.19 -7.05 5.06
CA PHE A 241 -0.24 -6.98 3.96
C PHE A 241 -0.47 -5.73 3.09
N HIS A 242 -1.72 -5.46 2.69
CA HIS A 242 -2.06 -4.24 1.93
C HIS A 242 -1.72 -2.98 2.73
N SER A 243 -2.07 -2.96 4.02
CA SER A 243 -1.75 -1.85 4.91
C SER A 243 -0.24 -1.68 5.06
N SER A 244 0.52 -2.77 5.22
CA SER A 244 1.99 -2.70 5.28
C SER A 244 2.59 -2.12 3.99
N VAL A 245 2.10 -2.54 2.82
CA VAL A 245 2.51 -1.99 1.52
C VAL A 245 2.17 -0.50 1.44
N HIS A 246 0.95 -0.10 1.81
CA HIS A 246 0.49 1.29 1.83
C HIS A 246 1.38 2.16 2.72
N GLU A 247 1.61 1.74 3.96
CA GLU A 247 2.43 2.50 4.90
C GLU A 247 3.91 2.52 4.47
N MET A 248 4.43 1.45 3.86
CA MET A 248 5.75 1.47 3.23
C MET A 248 5.80 2.42 2.03
N ALA A 249 4.72 2.56 1.28
CA ALA A 249 4.66 3.51 0.17
C ALA A 249 4.76 4.96 0.65
N HIS A 250 4.27 5.30 1.86
CA HIS A 250 4.50 6.64 2.41
C HIS A 250 5.99 6.96 2.57
N TRP A 251 6.81 5.96 2.94
CA TRP A 251 8.27 6.11 3.00
C TRP A 251 8.92 6.29 1.63
N LEU A 252 8.29 5.79 0.58
CA LEU A 252 8.81 5.81 -0.78
C LEU A 252 8.38 7.04 -1.58
N VAL A 253 7.12 7.48 -1.46
CA VAL A 253 6.55 8.54 -2.33
C VAL A 253 5.94 9.72 -1.56
N GLY A 254 6.00 9.73 -0.22
CA GLY A 254 5.64 10.88 0.62
C GLY A 254 4.41 10.68 1.51
N SER A 255 4.10 11.67 2.34
CA SER A 255 3.06 11.56 3.39
C SER A 255 1.61 11.62 2.88
N SER A 256 1.37 12.08 1.66
CA SER A 256 0.02 12.38 1.19
C SER A 256 -0.79 11.13 0.86
N HIS A 257 -2.12 11.20 0.97
CA HIS A 257 -3.06 10.25 0.37
C HIS A 257 -3.69 10.82 -0.91
N PRO A 258 -3.04 10.66 -2.06
CA PRO A 258 -3.32 11.49 -3.23
C PRO A 258 -4.56 11.05 -4.02
N TYR A 259 -5.30 10.09 -3.46
CA TYR A 259 -6.52 9.51 -4.01
C TYR A 259 -7.73 9.64 -3.06
N ASN A 260 -7.56 10.32 -1.91
CA ASN A 260 -8.60 10.54 -0.90
C ASN A 260 -9.40 11.85 -1.11
N GLY A 261 -9.39 12.41 -2.33
CA GLY A 261 -10.10 13.65 -2.68
C GLY A 261 -11.62 13.59 -2.47
N SER A 262 -12.25 14.76 -2.33
CA SER A 262 -13.67 14.93 -1.98
C SER A 262 -14.66 14.43 -3.03
N THR A 263 -14.19 14.19 -4.25
CA THR A 263 -15.01 13.65 -5.33
C THR A 263 -14.61 12.21 -5.62
N MET A 264 -15.42 11.25 -5.15
CA MET A 264 -15.23 9.82 -5.43
C MET A 264 -15.16 9.47 -6.93
N SER A 265 -15.50 10.41 -7.82
CA SER A 265 -15.54 10.27 -9.28
C SER A 265 -14.20 10.09 -9.98
N HIS A 266 -13.07 10.15 -9.27
CA HIS A 266 -11.72 10.06 -9.86
C HIS A 266 -10.79 9.06 -9.16
N ARG A 267 -11.35 8.04 -8.47
CA ARG A 267 -10.58 6.99 -7.81
C ARG A 267 -9.55 6.36 -8.76
N ALA A 268 -8.28 6.71 -8.58
CA ALA A 268 -7.18 6.05 -9.27
C ALA A 268 -6.73 4.82 -8.46
N TRP A 269 -5.87 3.99 -9.06
CA TRP A 269 -5.11 2.99 -8.32
C TRP A 269 -3.71 3.53 -8.04
N GLY A 270 -3.10 2.99 -7.01
CA GLY A 270 -1.78 3.38 -6.54
C GLY A 270 -1.55 2.76 -5.18
N MET A 271 -0.28 2.67 -4.76
CA MET A 271 0.07 2.11 -3.45
C MET A 271 -0.47 2.94 -2.28
N LEU A 272 -0.81 4.22 -2.52
CA LEU A 272 -1.31 5.15 -1.50
C LEU A 272 -2.82 5.42 -1.56
N ARG A 273 -3.59 4.60 -2.27
CA ARG A 273 -5.05 4.79 -2.37
C ARG A 273 -5.72 4.57 -1.03
N SER A 274 -5.61 3.37 -0.49
CA SER A 274 -6.06 3.04 0.86
C SER A 274 -5.46 1.69 1.24
N GLY A 275 -5.28 1.42 2.53
CA GLY A 275 -4.88 0.09 3.00
C GLY A 275 -5.85 -1.05 2.64
N PHE A 276 -7.01 -0.76 2.05
CA PHE A 276 -8.01 -1.75 1.62
C PHE A 276 -8.05 -1.97 0.12
N ASP A 277 -7.79 -0.93 -0.65
CA ASP A 277 -7.96 -0.86 -2.09
C ASP A 277 -6.75 -0.18 -2.72
N GLY A 278 -6.10 -0.87 -3.65
CA GLY A 278 -4.96 -0.32 -4.39
C GLY A 278 -3.64 -0.64 -3.70
N ILE A 279 -3.01 -1.74 -4.13
CA ILE A 279 -1.59 -2.00 -3.90
C ILE A 279 -0.80 -2.00 -5.20
N CYS A 280 -1.44 -1.89 -6.37
CA CYS A 280 -0.76 -1.78 -7.65
C CYS A 280 -0.07 -0.41 -7.75
N ALA A 281 1.24 -0.42 -7.97
CA ALA A 281 2.00 0.81 -8.22
C ALA A 281 1.75 1.31 -9.67
N ASN A 282 1.17 2.50 -9.81
CA ASN A 282 0.96 3.12 -11.13
C ASN A 282 2.27 3.68 -11.73
N ALA A 283 2.27 4.05 -13.02
CA ALA A 283 3.51 4.40 -13.71
C ALA A 283 4.14 5.66 -13.14
N TYR A 284 3.33 6.61 -12.66
CA TYR A 284 3.83 7.77 -11.95
C TYR A 284 4.57 7.36 -10.68
N GLU A 285 3.95 6.58 -9.79
CA GLU A 285 4.58 6.11 -8.55
C GLU A 285 5.87 5.35 -8.84
N ARG A 286 5.88 4.42 -9.80
CA ARG A 286 7.07 3.65 -10.19
C ARG A 286 8.16 4.50 -10.83
N GLU A 287 7.80 5.49 -11.64
CA GLU A 287 8.77 6.46 -12.20
C GLU A 287 9.39 7.28 -11.06
N ARG A 288 8.58 7.76 -10.11
CA ARG A 288 9.04 8.55 -8.96
C ARG A 288 10.06 7.79 -8.13
N VAL A 289 9.83 6.51 -7.89
CA VAL A 289 10.78 5.67 -7.11
C VAL A 289 11.87 5.03 -7.99
N ALA A 290 11.96 5.41 -9.26
CA ALA A 290 12.93 4.90 -10.23
C ALA A 290 12.90 3.36 -10.42
N TRP A 291 11.72 2.75 -10.40
CA TRP A 291 11.51 1.34 -10.74
C TRP A 291 11.27 1.13 -12.23
N ILE A 292 10.79 2.16 -12.93
CA ILE A 292 10.62 2.17 -14.38
C ILE A 292 11.09 3.51 -14.95
N ASN A 293 11.31 3.55 -16.27
CA ASN A 293 11.54 4.77 -17.02
C ASN A 293 10.53 4.81 -18.19
N PRO A 294 9.38 5.50 -18.02
CA PRO A 294 8.35 5.54 -19.04
C PRO A 294 8.87 6.16 -20.34
N THR A 295 8.44 5.64 -21.48
CA THR A 295 8.84 6.20 -22.79
C THR A 295 8.12 7.53 -23.03
N VAL A 296 8.89 8.61 -23.19
CA VAL A 296 8.34 9.95 -23.41
C VAL A 296 7.85 10.11 -24.85
N ILE A 297 6.58 10.47 -25.00
CA ILE A 297 5.94 10.76 -26.28
C ILE A 297 6.16 12.25 -26.59
N THR A 298 6.97 12.53 -27.62
CA THR A 298 7.25 13.89 -28.12
C THR A 298 6.70 14.13 -29.54
N GLY A 299 6.10 13.11 -30.15
CA GLY A 299 5.54 13.13 -31.50
C GLY A 299 4.83 11.80 -31.80
N ASP A 300 4.58 11.52 -33.08
CA ASP A 300 3.93 10.28 -33.49
C ASP A 300 4.76 9.05 -33.12
N VAL A 301 4.17 8.15 -32.34
CA VAL A 301 4.77 6.85 -32.02
C VAL A 301 4.05 5.79 -32.82
N LEU A 302 4.67 5.35 -33.91
CA LEU A 302 4.18 4.22 -34.70
C LEU A 302 4.72 2.92 -34.09
N ASN A 303 3.87 1.90 -33.95
CA ASN A 303 4.21 0.58 -33.42
C ASN A 303 4.73 0.56 -31.97
N ALA A 304 4.11 1.34 -31.08
CA ALA A 304 4.36 1.25 -29.63
C ALA A 304 3.97 -0.15 -29.09
N PRO A 305 4.91 -0.99 -28.62
CA PRO A 305 4.54 -2.24 -27.97
C PRO A 305 3.81 -1.94 -26.65
N PHE A 306 2.57 -2.42 -26.53
CA PHE A 306 1.74 -2.31 -25.33
C PHE A 306 1.61 -3.70 -24.68
N THR A 307 2.56 -4.07 -23.83
CA THR A 307 2.55 -5.31 -23.03
C THR A 307 1.92 -5.09 -21.66
N ASP A 308 1.61 -6.15 -20.90
CA ASP A 308 1.10 -6.00 -19.53
C ASP A 308 2.08 -5.18 -18.68
N TYR A 309 1.61 -4.00 -18.23
CA TYR A 309 2.41 -2.98 -17.56
C TYR A 309 2.94 -3.47 -16.20
N VAL A 310 2.15 -4.25 -15.46
CA VAL A 310 2.59 -4.72 -14.14
C VAL A 310 3.73 -5.72 -14.30
N GLU A 311 3.63 -6.65 -15.26
CA GLU A 311 4.68 -7.63 -15.53
C GLU A 311 5.94 -7.03 -16.17
N THR A 312 5.80 -6.01 -17.03
CA THR A 312 6.91 -5.53 -17.88
C THR A 312 7.44 -4.14 -17.54
N GLY A 313 6.66 -3.32 -16.85
CA GLY A 313 6.95 -1.90 -16.61
C GLY A 313 6.85 -0.99 -17.83
N VAL A 314 6.44 -1.53 -18.98
CA VAL A 314 6.28 -0.72 -20.20
C VAL A 314 5.11 0.23 -20.01
N ALA A 315 5.42 1.52 -19.96
CA ALA A 315 4.47 2.62 -19.90
C ALA A 315 4.96 3.77 -20.78
N TYR A 316 4.03 4.64 -21.18
CA TYR A 316 4.33 5.82 -21.98
C TYR A 316 3.90 7.06 -21.23
N LYS A 317 4.64 8.15 -21.40
CA LYS A 317 4.43 9.43 -20.72
C LYS A 317 4.31 10.55 -21.75
N TYR A 318 3.27 11.35 -21.64
CA TYR A 318 3.01 12.48 -22.53
C TYR A 318 2.83 13.76 -21.71
N HIS A 319 3.52 14.81 -22.12
CA HIS A 319 3.30 16.17 -21.62
C HIS A 319 2.54 16.96 -22.68
N PRO A 320 1.32 17.46 -22.40
CA PRO A 320 0.61 18.31 -23.34
C PRO A 320 1.41 19.58 -23.63
N SER A 321 1.45 20.00 -24.89
CA SER A 321 2.16 21.22 -25.30
C SER A 321 1.65 22.50 -24.62
N ASN A 322 0.39 22.49 -24.17
CA ASN A 322 -0.25 23.55 -23.39
C ASN A 322 -0.48 23.18 -21.91
N GLY A 323 0.07 22.05 -21.46
CA GLY A 323 -0.08 21.56 -20.09
C GLY A 323 0.78 22.35 -19.11
N ALA A 324 0.46 22.27 -17.82
CA ALA A 324 1.32 22.82 -16.78
C ALA A 324 2.69 22.11 -16.78
N THR A 325 3.73 22.74 -16.22
CA THR A 325 5.09 22.16 -16.15
C THR A 325 5.12 20.76 -15.53
N ASN A 326 4.24 20.51 -14.56
CA ASN A 326 4.13 19.23 -13.85
C ASN A 326 2.84 18.48 -14.21
N GLU A 327 2.44 18.54 -15.47
CA GLU A 327 1.27 17.84 -15.97
C GLU A 327 1.68 16.71 -16.91
N TYR A 328 1.22 15.50 -16.65
CA TYR A 328 1.56 14.35 -17.46
C TYR A 328 0.40 13.37 -17.58
N TYR A 329 0.33 12.74 -18.75
CA TYR A 329 -0.51 11.57 -19.00
C TYR A 329 0.38 10.35 -19.11
N PHE A 330 0.06 9.31 -18.35
CA PHE A 330 0.68 8.00 -18.40
C PHE A 330 -0.29 7.02 -19.05
N PHE A 331 0.24 6.20 -19.96
CA PHE A 331 -0.52 5.17 -20.66
C PHE A 331 0.02 3.81 -20.29
N GLU A 332 -0.86 2.96 -19.79
CA GLU A 332 -0.52 1.66 -19.20
C GLU A 332 -1.47 0.59 -19.74
N ASN A 333 -0.95 -0.57 -20.14
CA ASN A 333 -1.80 -1.69 -20.56
C ASN A 333 -1.95 -2.71 -19.43
N TYR A 334 -3.16 -2.97 -18.98
CA TYR A 334 -3.44 -3.95 -17.94
C TYR A 334 -4.08 -5.19 -18.53
N GLN A 335 -3.43 -6.34 -18.39
CA GLN A 335 -3.95 -7.65 -18.81
C GLN A 335 -4.29 -8.55 -17.61
N LYS A 336 -4.08 -8.05 -16.38
CA LYS A 336 -4.37 -8.72 -15.11
C LYS A 336 -3.60 -10.04 -14.97
N LEU A 337 -2.38 -10.10 -15.52
CA LEU A 337 -1.53 -11.28 -15.44
C LEU A 337 -0.86 -11.40 -14.07
N ASN A 338 -0.58 -10.26 -13.44
CA ASN A 338 0.01 -10.21 -12.11
C ASN A 338 -1.06 -10.26 -11.00
N ILE A 339 -0.82 -11.02 -9.94
CA ILE A 339 -1.72 -11.13 -8.78
C ILE A 339 -1.93 -9.81 -8.00
N TYR A 340 -0.99 -8.88 -8.11
CA TYR A 340 -1.05 -7.56 -7.48
C TYR A 340 -1.63 -6.49 -8.41
N CYS A 341 -2.14 -6.89 -9.58
CA CYS A 341 -2.76 -6.00 -10.55
C CYS A 341 -4.21 -5.64 -10.14
N ASP A 342 -4.34 -4.81 -9.11
CA ASP A 342 -5.64 -4.36 -8.57
C ASP A 342 -6.04 -2.95 -9.04
N ALA A 343 -5.54 -2.52 -10.21
CA ALA A 343 -5.91 -1.25 -10.85
C ALA A 343 -7.43 -1.00 -10.88
N THR A 344 -8.18 -2.10 -10.95
CA THR A 344 -9.61 -2.19 -10.61
C THR A 344 -9.86 -3.52 -9.88
N ARG A 345 -10.95 -3.62 -9.11
CA ARG A 345 -11.37 -4.87 -8.45
C ARG A 345 -11.90 -5.93 -9.44
N ASN A 346 -12.35 -5.53 -10.63
CA ASN A 346 -12.91 -6.46 -11.59
C ASN A 346 -11.78 -7.10 -12.43
N PRO A 347 -11.63 -8.44 -12.39
CA PRO A 347 -10.56 -9.14 -13.11
C PRO A 347 -10.69 -9.06 -14.64
N ASN A 348 -11.85 -8.64 -15.15
CA ASN A 348 -12.09 -8.48 -16.59
C ASN A 348 -11.79 -7.07 -17.12
N ASP A 349 -11.51 -6.10 -16.26
CA ASP A 349 -11.10 -4.77 -16.71
C ASP A 349 -9.66 -4.82 -17.21
N LYS A 350 -9.52 -5.13 -18.50
CA LYS A 350 -8.27 -5.18 -19.24
C LYS A 350 -8.21 -4.09 -20.30
N GLY A 351 -7.02 -3.76 -20.76
CA GLY A 351 -6.78 -2.79 -21.83
C GLY A 351 -6.00 -1.57 -21.36
N ILE A 352 -6.21 -0.45 -22.03
CA ILE A 352 -5.42 0.76 -21.83
C ILE A 352 -6.03 1.61 -20.72
N PHE A 353 -5.19 1.99 -19.77
CA PHE A 353 -5.53 2.90 -18.72
C PHE A 353 -4.70 4.18 -18.92
N VAL A 354 -5.36 5.32 -18.76
CA VAL A 354 -4.75 6.63 -18.86
C VAL A 354 -4.78 7.27 -17.48
N TYR A 355 -3.60 7.42 -16.89
CA TYR A 355 -3.43 8.11 -15.63
C TYR A 355 -2.96 9.54 -15.89
N HIS A 356 -3.69 10.52 -15.42
CA HIS A 356 -3.39 11.94 -15.55
C HIS A 356 -2.96 12.47 -14.19
N MET A 357 -1.81 13.11 -14.14
CA MET A 357 -1.26 13.77 -12.97
C MET A 357 -1.00 15.23 -13.31
N GLN A 358 -1.40 16.14 -12.44
CA GLN A 358 -1.17 17.57 -12.58
C GLN A 358 -0.76 18.18 -11.24
N GLY A 359 0.40 18.82 -11.19
CA GLY A 359 0.85 19.55 -10.00
C GLY A 359 1.58 18.66 -8.99
N LEU A 360 1.29 18.83 -7.69
CA LEU A 360 1.93 18.06 -6.63
C LEU A 360 1.16 16.77 -6.35
N TYR A 361 1.89 15.75 -5.93
CA TYR A 361 1.33 14.49 -5.43
C TYR A 361 0.77 14.72 -4.02
N SER A 362 -0.47 15.21 -3.97
CA SER A 362 -1.16 15.67 -2.77
C SER A 362 -2.61 15.16 -2.71
N GLU A 363 -3.31 15.35 -1.58
CA GLU A 363 -4.72 14.96 -1.34
C GLU A 363 -5.75 15.81 -2.13
N SER A 364 -5.36 16.33 -3.28
CA SER A 364 -6.17 17.18 -4.16
C SER A 364 -6.58 16.42 -5.43
N ASP A 365 -7.50 16.99 -6.21
CA ASP A 365 -8.01 16.43 -7.48
C ASP A 365 -7.00 16.51 -8.64
N ASN A 366 -5.72 16.43 -8.31
CA ASN A 366 -4.54 16.49 -9.18
C ASN A 366 -4.29 15.18 -9.91
N ASN A 367 -4.85 14.07 -9.42
CA ASN A 367 -4.70 12.75 -10.01
C ASN A 367 -6.04 12.27 -10.53
N ARG A 368 -6.08 11.81 -11.78
CA ARG A 368 -7.29 11.34 -12.45
C ARG A 368 -6.98 10.10 -13.26
N CYS A 369 -7.91 9.16 -13.29
CA CYS A 369 -7.84 8.00 -14.17
C CYS A 369 -8.94 8.08 -15.22
N LYS A 370 -8.63 7.63 -16.44
CA LYS A 370 -9.60 7.20 -17.44
C LYS A 370 -9.27 5.78 -17.88
N THR A 371 -10.22 4.87 -17.79
CA THR A 371 -10.08 3.49 -18.29
C THR A 371 -10.59 3.42 -19.73
N SER A 372 -10.02 2.53 -20.56
CA SER A 372 -10.49 2.32 -21.94
C SER A 372 -11.77 1.49 -22.06
N ASN A 373 -12.41 1.09 -20.94
CA ASN A 373 -13.45 0.06 -20.92
C ASN A 373 -14.83 0.51 -21.46
N GLY A 374 -14.92 1.64 -22.17
CA GLY A 374 -16.16 2.02 -22.86
C GLY A 374 -17.31 2.44 -21.94
N GLN A 375 -17.05 2.81 -20.67
CA GLN A 375 -18.04 3.35 -19.72
C GLN A 375 -18.58 4.74 -20.07
N PHE A 376 -18.42 5.16 -21.31
CA PHE A 376 -19.03 6.36 -21.82
C PHE A 376 -19.84 5.97 -23.03
N ASN A 377 -21.03 6.52 -23.15
CA ASN A 377 -21.65 6.63 -24.45
C ASN A 377 -20.74 7.56 -25.24
N TRP A 378 -19.93 6.98 -26.09
CA TRP A 378 -19.11 7.72 -27.02
C TRP A 378 -19.97 8.03 -28.24
N ASN A 379 -19.99 9.30 -28.62
CA ASN A 379 -20.27 9.61 -30.00
C ASN A 379 -18.94 9.45 -30.74
N ASP A 380 -19.02 9.00 -31.99
CA ASP A 380 -17.89 8.98 -32.91
C ASP A 380 -18.03 10.15 -33.90
N PRO A 381 -17.94 11.42 -33.45
CA PRO A 381 -17.81 12.50 -34.39
C PRO A 381 -16.43 12.42 -35.00
N PHE A 382 -16.40 12.13 -36.29
CA PHE A 382 -15.29 12.52 -37.14
C PHE A 382 -14.98 14.01 -36.96
N THR A 383 -13.72 14.33 -36.69
CA THR A 383 -13.24 15.72 -36.75
C THR A 383 -12.26 15.86 -37.90
N THR A 384 -12.49 16.88 -38.72
CA THR A 384 -11.57 17.21 -39.81
C THR A 384 -10.45 18.06 -39.23
N ASN A 385 -9.22 17.56 -39.28
CA ASN A 385 -8.06 18.35 -38.85
C ASN A 385 -7.76 19.48 -39.86
N CYS A 386 -6.82 20.37 -39.54
CA CYS A 386 -6.46 21.50 -40.39
C CYS A 386 -5.87 21.11 -41.76
N TRP A 387 -5.62 19.83 -42.01
CA TRP A 387 -5.14 19.27 -43.27
C TRP A 387 -6.25 18.57 -44.07
N GLY A 388 -7.52 18.67 -43.65
CA GLY A 388 -8.65 18.07 -44.37
C GLY A 388 -8.82 16.58 -44.09
N ASN A 389 -8.02 15.98 -43.21
CA ASN A 389 -8.17 14.57 -42.86
C ASN A 389 -9.25 14.40 -41.80
N THR A 390 -10.22 13.54 -42.09
CA THR A 390 -11.22 13.10 -41.14
C THR A 390 -10.61 12.06 -40.20
N LEU A 391 -10.37 12.47 -38.96
CA LEU A 391 -9.87 11.59 -37.92
C LEU A 391 -11.03 11.15 -37.00
N PRO A 392 -11.03 9.88 -36.53
CA PRO A 392 -11.93 9.48 -35.45
C PRO A 392 -11.67 10.40 -34.25
N ALA A 393 -12.71 11.07 -33.76
CA ALA A 393 -12.62 11.78 -32.50
C ALA A 393 -13.69 11.24 -31.58
N PHE A 394 -13.28 10.73 -30.43
CA PHE A 394 -14.22 10.21 -29.46
C PHE A 394 -14.74 11.36 -28.60
N LYS A 395 -16.00 11.73 -28.80
CA LYS A 395 -16.68 12.69 -27.92
C LYS A 395 -17.48 11.94 -26.88
N MET A 396 -17.11 12.13 -25.63
CA MET A 396 -17.87 11.64 -24.49
C MET A 396 -19.26 12.31 -24.48
N ILE A 397 -20.34 11.53 -24.56
CA ILE A 397 -21.73 12.03 -24.46
C ILE A 397 -22.17 12.00 -23.00
N SER A 398 -22.06 10.84 -22.37
CA SER A 398 -22.48 10.62 -20.98
C SER A 398 -21.78 9.39 -20.41
N VAL A 399 -21.67 9.31 -19.09
CA VAL A 399 -21.14 8.13 -18.40
C VAL A 399 -22.20 7.02 -18.41
N ASN A 400 -21.85 5.82 -18.84
CA ASN A 400 -22.67 4.62 -18.80
C ASN A 400 -22.18 3.70 -17.68
N ARG A 401 -22.67 3.95 -16.46
CA ARG A 401 -22.26 3.24 -15.22
C ARG A 401 -23.10 1.99 -14.90
N ASN A 402 -24.24 1.80 -15.57
CA ASN A 402 -25.22 0.78 -15.18
C ASN A 402 -24.83 -0.66 -15.55
N ALA A 403 -23.74 -0.87 -16.31
CA ALA A 403 -23.46 -2.18 -16.92
C ALA A 403 -22.37 -3.01 -16.22
N TYR A 404 -21.51 -2.43 -15.37
CA TYR A 404 -20.35 -3.15 -14.83
C TYR A 404 -20.01 -2.71 -13.40
N ASN A 405 -20.21 -3.63 -12.44
CA ASN A 405 -19.96 -3.54 -11.00
C ASN A 405 -18.49 -3.19 -10.64
N ASN A 406 -18.03 -2.01 -11.03
CA ASN A 406 -16.72 -1.49 -10.67
C ASN A 406 -16.89 -0.47 -9.54
N MET A 407 -15.86 -0.36 -8.70
CA MET A 407 -15.81 0.59 -7.59
C MET A 407 -15.76 2.04 -8.09
N ASP A 408 -16.92 2.62 -8.35
CA ASP A 408 -17.12 4.05 -8.10
C ASP A 408 -17.56 4.22 -6.64
#